data_AF-A0AAP9LBJ1-F1
#
_entry.id   AF-A0AAP9LBJ1-F1
#
_cell.length_a   1.000
_cell.length_b   1.000
_cell.length_c   1.000
_cell.angle_alpha   90.00
_cell.angle_beta   90.00
_cell.angle_gamma   90.00
#
_symmetry.space_group_name_H-M   'P 1'
#
loop_
_entity.id
_entity.type
_entity.pdbx_description
1 polymer ?
#
loop_
_entity_poly.entity_id
_entity_poly.type
_entity_poly.pdbx_seq_one_letter_code
_entity_poly.pdbx_strand_id
1 'polypeptide(L)'
;MNMIENTLKKWDRAAIVRSRPRCVINEQDKLATLFFPPERLPICIHPLVIELGEDAIRYIQIQTFYHYLYGIANIELDIINESSYKLYKNAVGVHFPEEMRLEALTVVVDESYHALVALDLINQVEQMTDTAMISMPEYTEASYALTIALGLVPQELKDLVRLLCVSLSEQALTTDLIDVIDNENIFPSFYLVMKDHVADEGRHARFSQRVLEYIWEHSDCAMKDAMKESIVSFI
;
A
#
# COMPACT_ATOMS: atom_id res chain seq x y z
N MET A 1 25.50 -12.35 -17.86
CA MET A 1 24.03 -12.17 -17.70
C MET A 1 23.81 -10.69 -17.48
N ASN A 2 22.98 -10.03 -18.30
CA ASN A 2 22.76 -8.59 -18.21
C ASN A 2 22.18 -8.24 -16.83
N MET A 3 22.52 -7.08 -16.26
CA MET A 3 22.04 -6.62 -14.95
C MET A 3 20.51 -6.66 -14.86
N ILE A 4 19.84 -6.18 -15.93
CA ILE A 4 18.37 -6.24 -16.10
C ILE A 4 17.85 -7.69 -16.03
N GLU A 5 18.52 -8.62 -16.73
CA GLU A 5 18.12 -10.03 -16.77
C GLU A 5 18.24 -10.68 -15.38
N ASN A 6 19.26 -10.29 -14.60
CA ASN A 6 19.42 -10.75 -13.22
C ASN A 6 18.29 -10.22 -12.33
N THR A 7 17.94 -8.94 -12.45
CA THR A 7 16.87 -8.30 -11.67
C THR A 7 15.53 -8.95 -11.96
N LEU A 8 15.17 -9.12 -13.23
CA LEU A 8 13.91 -9.76 -13.62
C LEU A 8 13.84 -11.24 -13.20
N LYS A 9 14.94 -12.00 -13.29
CA LYS A 9 15.00 -13.39 -12.79
C LYS A 9 14.88 -13.50 -11.27
N LYS A 10 15.30 -12.49 -10.52
CA LYS A 10 15.08 -12.44 -9.07
C LYS A 10 13.62 -12.12 -8.77
N TRP A 11 13.05 -11.13 -9.44
CA TRP A 11 11.65 -10.77 -9.31
C TRP A 11 10.71 -11.93 -9.65
N ASP A 12 10.87 -12.57 -10.83
CA ASP A 12 10.00 -13.68 -11.27
C ASP A 12 9.95 -14.86 -10.28
N ARG A 13 11.02 -15.06 -9.51
CA ARG A 13 11.09 -16.10 -8.47
C ARG A 13 10.50 -15.67 -7.12
N ALA A 14 10.50 -14.37 -6.82
CA ALA A 14 10.16 -13.83 -5.51
C ALA A 14 8.74 -13.26 -5.44
N ALA A 15 8.27 -12.65 -6.53
CA ALA A 15 7.00 -11.93 -6.59
C ALA A 15 5.82 -12.82 -6.23
N ILE A 16 4.92 -12.35 -5.36
CA ILE A 16 3.79 -13.16 -4.91
C ILE A 16 2.80 -13.43 -6.03
N VAL A 17 2.64 -12.49 -6.96
CA VAL A 17 1.81 -12.64 -8.18
C VAL A 17 2.24 -13.83 -9.05
N ARG A 18 3.49 -14.28 -8.92
CA ARG A 18 4.06 -15.43 -9.67
C ARG A 18 4.13 -16.71 -8.84
N SER A 19 4.23 -16.58 -7.52
CA SER A 19 4.63 -17.67 -6.62
C SER A 19 3.55 -18.11 -5.63
N ARG A 20 2.45 -17.36 -5.50
CA ARG A 20 1.34 -17.66 -4.62
C ARG A 20 0.06 -17.94 -5.40
N PRO A 21 -0.74 -18.94 -5.01
CA PRO A 21 -2.08 -19.09 -5.56
C PRO A 21 -2.98 -17.97 -5.05
N ARG A 22 -4.11 -17.74 -5.74
CA ARG A 22 -5.18 -16.88 -5.23
C ARG A 22 -5.59 -17.32 -3.82
N CYS A 23 -5.68 -16.36 -2.89
CA CYS A 23 -6.21 -16.62 -1.56
C CYS A 23 -7.74 -16.85 -1.63
N VAL A 24 -8.22 -17.91 -1.00
CA VAL A 24 -9.65 -18.25 -0.96
C VAL A 24 -10.05 -18.56 0.48
N ILE A 25 -11.09 -17.88 0.96
CA ILE A 25 -11.70 -18.10 2.27
C ILE A 25 -12.06 -19.58 2.43
N ASN A 26 -11.66 -20.16 3.55
CA ASN A 26 -11.86 -21.58 3.85
C ASN A 26 -12.73 -21.79 5.11
N GLU A 27 -12.87 -23.02 5.57
CA GLU A 27 -13.70 -23.34 6.74
C GLU A 27 -13.18 -22.74 8.05
N GLN A 28 -11.87 -22.54 8.19
CA GLN A 28 -11.29 -21.90 9.37
C GLN A 28 -11.67 -20.41 9.43
N ASP A 29 -11.75 -19.73 8.28
CA ASP A 29 -12.20 -18.35 8.19
C ASP A 29 -13.66 -18.19 8.66
N LYS A 30 -14.53 -19.16 8.35
CA LYS A 30 -15.93 -19.16 8.81
C LYS A 30 -16.08 -19.27 10.33
N LEU A 31 -15.06 -19.82 11.00
CA LEU A 31 -15.01 -19.92 12.46
C LEU A 31 -14.38 -18.69 13.11
N ALA A 32 -13.84 -17.75 12.34
CA ALA A 32 -13.18 -16.57 12.87
C ALA A 32 -14.20 -15.64 13.54
N THR A 33 -13.92 -15.30 14.79
CA THR A 33 -14.70 -14.32 15.56
C THR A 33 -14.10 -12.91 15.48
N LEU A 34 -12.85 -12.81 15.03
CA LEU A 34 -12.08 -11.57 14.98
C LEU A 34 -11.70 -11.24 13.54
N PHE A 35 -12.31 -10.20 12.98
CA PHE A 35 -12.05 -9.78 11.59
C PHE A 35 -10.88 -8.80 11.47
N PHE A 36 -10.55 -8.10 12.55
CA PHE A 36 -9.52 -7.07 12.58
C PHE A 36 -8.90 -6.93 13.98
N PRO A 37 -7.61 -6.54 14.12
CA PRO A 37 -6.96 -6.40 15.43
C PRO A 37 -7.72 -5.48 16.43
N PRO A 38 -8.07 -5.95 17.65
CA PRO A 38 -8.79 -5.15 18.66
C PRO A 38 -8.08 -3.85 19.05
N GLU A 39 -6.75 -3.88 19.13
CA GLU A 39 -5.89 -2.73 19.43
C GLU A 39 -6.00 -1.59 18.40
N ARG A 40 -6.47 -1.91 17.18
CA ARG A 40 -6.74 -0.94 16.11
C ARG A 40 -8.22 -0.55 16.02
N LEU A 41 -9.02 -0.90 17.02
CA LEU A 41 -10.46 -0.61 17.08
C LEU A 41 -10.82 0.22 18.32
N PRO A 42 -10.27 1.45 18.47
CA PRO A 42 -10.51 2.27 19.66
C PRO A 42 -11.98 2.65 19.86
N ILE A 43 -12.82 2.61 18.82
CA ILE A 43 -14.25 2.86 18.95
C ILE A 43 -14.99 1.71 19.65
N CYS A 44 -14.49 0.47 19.53
CA CYS A 44 -15.12 -0.72 20.12
C CYS A 44 -14.99 -0.78 21.64
N ILE A 45 -14.09 -0.01 22.25
CA ILE A 45 -13.95 0.09 23.71
C ILE A 45 -14.86 1.17 24.32
N HIS A 46 -15.58 1.94 23.50
CA HIS A 46 -16.46 2.99 23.99
C HIS A 46 -17.73 2.40 24.65
N PRO A 47 -18.16 2.86 25.84
CA PRO A 47 -19.30 2.28 26.55
C PRO A 47 -20.59 2.19 25.72
N LEU A 48 -20.87 3.22 24.90
CA LEU A 48 -22.05 3.22 24.02
C LEU A 48 -22.00 2.14 22.94
N VAL A 49 -20.82 1.73 22.48
CA VAL A 49 -20.68 0.65 21.49
C VAL A 49 -20.80 -0.70 22.17
N ILE A 50 -20.19 -0.84 23.36
CA ILE A 50 -20.31 -2.06 24.18
C ILE A 50 -21.78 -2.32 24.53
N GLU A 51 -22.56 -1.29 24.87
CA GLU A 51 -23.99 -1.41 25.18
C GLU A 51 -24.83 -1.91 23.99
N LEU A 52 -24.38 -1.69 22.75
CA LEU A 52 -25.03 -2.22 21.54
C LEU A 52 -24.79 -3.72 21.31
N GLY A 53 -23.87 -4.34 22.05
CA GLY A 53 -23.63 -5.79 22.03
C GLY A 53 -22.67 -6.28 20.95
N GLU A 54 -22.50 -7.60 20.89
CA GLU A 54 -21.48 -8.28 20.07
C GLU A 54 -21.71 -8.09 18.56
N ASP A 55 -22.96 -8.03 18.10
CA ASP A 55 -23.29 -7.84 16.69
C ASP A 55 -22.83 -6.46 16.18
N ALA A 56 -22.94 -5.42 17.00
CA ALA A 56 -22.46 -4.08 16.66
C ALA A 56 -20.93 -4.04 16.57
N ILE A 57 -20.25 -4.68 17.51
CA ILE A 57 -18.78 -4.80 17.50
C ILE A 57 -18.33 -5.57 16.26
N ARG A 58 -18.98 -6.70 15.96
CA ARG A 58 -18.72 -7.52 14.77
C ARG A 58 -18.89 -6.72 13.49
N TYR A 59 -19.98 -5.96 13.37
CA TYR A 59 -20.22 -5.10 12.23
C TYR A 59 -19.09 -4.08 12.06
N ILE A 60 -18.68 -3.40 13.15
CA ILE A 60 -17.57 -2.44 13.12
C ILE A 60 -16.27 -3.12 12.68
N GLN A 61 -15.96 -4.32 13.18
CA GLN A 61 -14.75 -5.05 12.76
C GLN A 61 -14.74 -5.33 11.26
N ILE A 62 -15.87 -5.79 10.70
CA ILE A 62 -16.00 -6.08 9.27
C ILE A 62 -15.85 -4.80 8.45
N GLN A 63 -16.49 -3.70 8.86
CA GLN A 63 -16.36 -2.43 8.15
C GLN A 63 -14.95 -1.84 8.23
N THR A 64 -14.27 -1.96 9.37
CA THR A 64 -12.86 -1.54 9.50
C THR A 64 -11.94 -2.40 8.64
N PHE A 65 -12.19 -3.72 8.59
CA PHE A 65 -11.49 -4.64 7.70
C PHE A 65 -11.65 -4.23 6.22
N TYR A 66 -12.87 -3.91 5.79
CA TYR A 66 -13.12 -3.40 4.44
C TYR A 66 -12.41 -2.07 4.19
N HIS A 67 -12.51 -1.12 5.11
CA HIS A 67 -11.85 0.18 5.01
C HIS A 67 -10.33 0.03 4.86
N TYR A 68 -9.73 -0.88 5.62
CA TYR A 68 -8.29 -1.14 5.55
C TYR A 68 -7.86 -1.71 4.18
N LEU A 69 -8.52 -2.77 3.72
CA LEU A 69 -8.19 -3.38 2.42
C LEU A 69 -8.50 -2.46 1.23
N TYR A 70 -9.58 -1.70 1.31
CA TYR A 70 -9.92 -0.70 0.30
C TYR A 70 -8.88 0.43 0.27
N GLY A 71 -8.42 0.87 1.45
CA GLY A 71 -7.32 1.82 1.59
C GLY A 71 -6.02 1.33 0.94
N ILE A 72 -5.64 0.07 1.17
CA ILE A 72 -4.52 -0.58 0.47
C ILE A 72 -4.72 -0.47 -1.03
N ALA A 73 -5.84 -0.97 -1.57
CA ALA A 73 -6.09 -0.97 -3.01
C ALA A 73 -6.00 0.44 -3.63
N ASN A 74 -6.52 1.47 -2.96
CA ASN A 74 -6.43 2.85 -3.45
C ASN A 74 -4.99 3.39 -3.41
N ILE A 75 -4.24 3.14 -2.34
CA ILE A 75 -2.83 3.56 -2.24
C ILE A 75 -2.01 2.88 -3.35
N GLU A 76 -2.17 1.56 -3.52
CA GLU A 76 -1.49 0.79 -4.55
C GLU A 76 -1.77 1.32 -5.98
N LEU A 77 -3.05 1.52 -6.30
CA LEU A 77 -3.46 1.89 -7.66
C LEU A 77 -3.25 3.37 -7.98
N ASP A 78 -3.70 4.26 -7.09
CA ASP A 78 -3.79 5.68 -7.40
C ASP A 78 -2.53 6.45 -7.03
N ILE A 79 -1.74 5.93 -6.10
CA ILE A 79 -0.54 6.60 -5.60
C ILE A 79 0.73 5.92 -6.11
N ILE A 80 0.91 4.63 -5.80
CA ILE A 80 2.15 3.92 -6.06
C ILE A 80 2.29 3.59 -7.55
N ASN A 81 1.27 2.96 -8.15
CA ASN A 81 1.26 2.64 -9.57
C ASN A 81 1.39 3.86 -10.47
N GLU A 82 0.68 4.96 -10.18
CA GLU A 82 0.80 6.21 -10.96
C GLU A 82 2.26 6.71 -10.96
N SER A 83 2.91 6.71 -9.79
CA SER A 83 4.27 7.21 -9.60
C SER A 83 5.31 6.30 -10.27
N SER A 84 5.21 4.99 -10.06
CA SER A 84 6.10 3.99 -10.66
C SER A 84 5.98 3.96 -12.18
N TYR A 85 4.76 4.10 -12.71
CA TYR A 85 4.54 4.23 -14.15
C TYR A 85 5.21 5.49 -14.72
N LYS A 86 5.08 6.65 -14.06
CA LYS A 86 5.74 7.89 -14.48
C LYS A 86 7.25 7.81 -14.40
N LEU A 87 7.80 7.13 -13.38
CA LEU A 87 9.24 6.82 -13.29
C LEU A 87 9.67 6.00 -14.51
N TYR A 88 8.98 4.90 -14.83
CA TYR A 88 9.29 4.09 -16.02
C TYR A 88 9.31 4.92 -17.31
N LYS A 89 8.39 5.87 -17.45
CA LYS A 89 8.29 6.77 -18.61
C LYS A 89 9.36 7.88 -18.62
N ASN A 90 10.16 8.03 -17.57
CA ASN A 90 11.04 9.19 -17.33
C ASN A 90 10.26 10.52 -17.41
N ALA A 91 9.03 10.53 -16.88
CA ALA A 91 8.13 11.68 -16.91
C ALA A 91 8.10 12.45 -15.59
N VAL A 92 9.17 12.36 -14.78
CA VAL A 92 9.25 12.91 -13.41
C VAL A 92 10.29 14.02 -13.27
N GLY A 93 10.77 14.61 -14.38
CA GLY A 93 11.76 15.70 -14.36
C GLY A 93 13.22 15.28 -14.14
N VAL A 94 13.46 14.06 -13.64
CA VAL A 94 14.79 13.43 -13.55
C VAL A 94 14.83 12.21 -14.49
N HIS A 95 15.95 12.01 -15.18
CA HIS A 95 16.12 10.90 -16.11
C HIS A 95 16.73 9.68 -15.41
N PHE A 96 15.92 8.67 -15.12
CA PHE A 96 16.38 7.44 -14.48
C PHE A 96 17.03 6.48 -15.48
N PRO A 97 18.02 5.68 -15.04
CA PRO A 97 18.63 4.63 -15.86
C PRO A 97 17.61 3.55 -16.20
N GLU A 98 17.83 2.87 -17.33
CA GLU A 98 16.93 1.83 -17.85
C GLU A 98 16.64 0.72 -16.84
N GLU A 99 17.65 0.32 -16.06
CA GLU A 99 17.48 -0.71 -15.03
C GLU A 99 16.41 -0.33 -13.99
N MET A 100 16.51 0.87 -13.40
CA MET A 100 15.55 1.34 -12.39
C MET A 100 14.15 1.51 -12.99
N ARG A 101 14.07 1.93 -14.26
CA ARG A 101 12.79 2.03 -14.95
C ARG A 101 12.12 0.69 -15.14
N LEU A 102 12.87 -0.35 -15.50
CA LEU A 102 12.32 -1.69 -15.65
C LEU A 102 11.95 -2.30 -14.30
N GLU A 103 12.70 -2.02 -13.24
CA GLU A 103 12.35 -2.39 -11.87
C GLU A 103 11.07 -1.67 -11.39
N ALA A 104 10.86 -0.41 -11.76
CA ALA A 104 9.58 0.28 -11.48
C ALA A 104 8.38 -0.40 -12.14
N LEU A 105 8.53 -1.03 -13.32
CA LEU A 105 7.44 -1.82 -13.90
C LEU A 105 7.16 -3.10 -13.13
N THR A 106 8.14 -3.68 -12.44
CA THR A 106 7.87 -4.86 -11.61
C THR A 106 7.06 -4.47 -10.37
N VAL A 107 7.35 -3.30 -9.78
CA VAL A 107 6.50 -2.70 -8.72
C VAL A 107 5.09 -2.51 -9.23
N VAL A 108 4.90 -1.98 -10.45
CA VAL A 108 3.54 -1.78 -11.01
C VAL A 108 2.74 -3.08 -11.09
N VAL A 109 3.40 -4.18 -11.43
CA VAL A 109 2.76 -5.50 -11.50
C VAL A 109 2.41 -6.02 -10.10
N ASP A 110 3.32 -5.89 -9.14
CA ASP A 110 3.14 -6.35 -7.77
C ASP A 110 1.99 -5.56 -7.10
N GLU A 111 1.96 -4.22 -7.17
CA GLU A 111 0.91 -3.41 -6.53
C GLU A 111 -0.47 -3.58 -7.18
N SER A 112 -0.51 -3.74 -8.50
CA SER A 112 -1.76 -4.10 -9.18
C SER A 112 -2.31 -5.44 -8.68
N TYR A 113 -1.42 -6.39 -8.35
CA TYR A 113 -1.83 -7.66 -7.78
C TYR A 113 -2.24 -7.53 -6.31
N HIS A 114 -1.53 -6.75 -5.50
CA HIS A 114 -1.91 -6.45 -4.11
C HIS A 114 -3.31 -5.84 -4.02
N ALA A 115 -3.60 -4.84 -4.86
CA ALA A 115 -4.93 -4.25 -4.97
C ALA A 115 -6.00 -5.29 -5.37
N LEU A 116 -5.70 -6.14 -6.36
CA LEU A 116 -6.62 -7.20 -6.77
C LEU A 116 -6.93 -8.17 -5.62
N VAL A 117 -5.91 -8.61 -4.89
CA VAL A 117 -6.07 -9.54 -3.76
C VAL A 117 -6.88 -8.91 -2.64
N ALA A 118 -6.63 -7.63 -2.32
CA ALA A 118 -7.39 -6.89 -1.31
C ALA A 118 -8.88 -6.78 -1.68
N LEU A 119 -9.18 -6.35 -2.91
CA LEU A 119 -10.56 -6.22 -3.40
C LEU A 119 -11.27 -7.57 -3.53
N ASP A 120 -10.56 -8.62 -3.94
CA ASP A 120 -11.11 -9.97 -3.99
C ASP A 120 -11.46 -10.49 -2.60
N LEU A 121 -10.61 -10.25 -1.60
CA LEU A 121 -10.89 -10.67 -0.22
C LEU A 121 -12.08 -9.92 0.39
N ILE A 122 -12.25 -8.62 0.09
CA ILE A 122 -13.48 -7.87 0.45
C ILE A 122 -14.71 -8.58 -0.11
N ASN A 123 -14.72 -8.88 -1.42
CA ASN A 123 -15.84 -9.54 -2.08
C ASN A 123 -16.15 -10.92 -1.45
N GLN A 124 -15.13 -11.69 -1.12
CA GLN A 124 -15.30 -13.00 -0.48
C GLN A 124 -15.88 -12.87 0.94
N VAL A 125 -15.43 -11.90 1.74
CA VAL A 125 -15.95 -11.66 3.09
C VAL A 125 -17.38 -11.15 3.06
N GLU A 126 -17.74 -10.27 2.11
CA GLU A 126 -19.11 -9.80 1.93
C GLU A 126 -20.06 -10.98 1.63
N GLN A 127 -19.67 -11.87 0.72
CA GLN A 127 -20.44 -13.08 0.41
C GLN A 127 -20.55 -14.05 1.60
N MET A 128 -19.49 -14.19 2.39
CA MET A 128 -19.45 -15.09 3.55
C MET A 128 -20.32 -14.58 4.70
N THR A 129 -20.35 -13.25 4.90
CA THR A 129 -20.97 -12.62 6.08
C THR A 129 -22.34 -12.01 5.83
N ASP A 130 -22.74 -11.88 4.56
CA ASP A 130 -23.92 -11.12 4.13
C ASP A 130 -23.92 -9.66 4.65
N THR A 131 -22.72 -9.11 4.88
CA THR A 131 -22.52 -7.75 5.39
C THR A 131 -21.88 -6.90 4.29
N ALA A 132 -22.71 -6.06 3.65
CA ALA A 132 -22.27 -5.17 2.59
C ALA A 132 -21.29 -4.11 3.09
N MET A 133 -20.31 -3.77 2.26
CA MET A 133 -19.39 -2.66 2.52
C MET A 133 -20.15 -1.32 2.48
N ILE A 134 -19.92 -0.45 3.47
CA ILE A 134 -20.42 0.93 3.41
C ILE A 134 -19.68 1.73 2.34
N SER A 135 -20.23 2.89 1.95
CA SER A 135 -19.49 3.80 1.08
C SER A 135 -18.16 4.18 1.72
N MET A 136 -17.06 3.82 1.07
CA MET A 136 -15.72 4.14 1.53
C MET A 136 -15.32 5.56 1.12
N PRO A 137 -14.42 6.22 1.87
CA PRO A 137 -13.83 7.47 1.45
C PRO A 137 -13.12 7.33 0.10
N GLU A 138 -13.25 8.34 -0.77
CA GLU A 138 -12.52 8.42 -2.04
C GLU A 138 -11.01 8.64 -1.81
N TYR A 139 -10.67 9.37 -0.76
CA TYR A 139 -9.30 9.76 -0.43
C TYR A 139 -8.83 9.05 0.83
N THR A 140 -7.62 8.49 0.78
CA THR A 140 -6.87 8.05 1.96
C THR A 140 -6.10 9.20 2.58
N GLU A 141 -5.64 9.05 3.82
CA GLU A 141 -4.77 10.00 4.50
C GLU A 141 -3.50 10.29 3.69
N ALA A 142 -2.92 9.26 3.07
CA ALA A 142 -1.77 9.39 2.17
C ALA A 142 -2.10 10.22 0.92
N SER A 143 -3.25 9.98 0.29
CA SER A 143 -3.68 10.76 -0.89
C SER A 143 -3.94 12.24 -0.54
N TYR A 144 -4.47 12.50 0.66
CA TYR A 144 -4.71 13.84 1.15
C TYR A 144 -3.40 14.57 1.46
N ALA A 145 -2.47 13.92 2.17
CA ALA A 145 -1.13 14.46 2.43
C ALA A 145 -0.38 14.75 1.13
N LEU A 146 -0.45 13.84 0.16
CA LEU A 146 0.13 14.02 -1.17
C LEU A 146 -0.46 15.24 -1.89
N THR A 147 -1.79 15.43 -1.81
CA THR A 147 -2.46 16.58 -2.43
C THR A 147 -1.97 17.90 -1.83
N ILE A 148 -1.80 17.98 -0.52
CA ILE A 148 -1.24 19.16 0.16
C ILE A 148 0.19 19.41 -0.32
N ALA A 149 1.03 18.38 -0.27
CA ALA A 149 2.44 18.44 -0.69
C ALA A 149 2.58 18.97 -2.12
N LEU A 150 1.81 18.42 -3.07
CA LEU A 150 1.82 18.84 -4.47
C LEU A 150 1.29 20.27 -4.68
N GLY A 151 0.49 20.81 -3.76
CA GLY A 151 0.03 22.20 -3.78
C GLY A 151 1.13 23.22 -3.44
N LEU A 152 2.23 22.78 -2.84
CA LEU A 152 3.33 23.64 -2.36
C LEU A 152 4.47 23.79 -3.37
N VAL A 153 4.39 23.10 -4.52
CA VAL A 153 5.47 23.07 -5.52
C VAL A 153 4.99 23.52 -6.90
N PRO A 154 5.88 24.12 -7.71
CA PRO A 154 5.55 24.50 -9.08
C PRO A 154 5.21 23.27 -9.93
N GLN A 155 4.45 23.46 -11.01
CA GLN A 155 3.89 22.39 -11.84
C GLN A 155 4.98 21.45 -12.39
N GLU A 156 6.16 22.00 -12.68
CA GLU A 156 7.31 21.29 -13.24
C GLU A 156 7.94 20.30 -12.25
N LEU A 157 7.74 20.47 -10.95
CA LEU A 157 8.28 19.61 -9.89
C LEU A 157 7.25 18.62 -9.33
N LYS A 158 5.97 18.75 -9.68
CA LYS A 158 4.90 17.92 -9.07
C LYS A 158 5.13 16.43 -9.24
N ASP A 159 5.54 15.96 -10.43
CA ASP A 159 5.75 14.53 -10.64
C ASP A 159 7.00 14.00 -9.92
N LEU A 160 8.05 14.83 -9.77
CA LEU A 160 9.23 14.49 -8.98
C LEU A 160 8.89 14.38 -7.49
N VAL A 161 8.14 15.37 -6.99
CA VAL A 161 7.71 15.45 -5.59
C VAL A 161 6.74 14.34 -5.25
N ARG A 162 5.81 14.02 -6.16
CA ARG A 162 4.95 12.86 -6.03
C ARG A 162 5.80 11.61 -5.84
N LEU A 163 6.73 11.33 -6.76
CA LEU A 163 7.58 10.15 -6.67
C LEU A 163 8.38 10.11 -5.35
N LEU A 164 8.92 11.25 -4.92
CA LEU A 164 9.63 11.37 -3.64
C LEU A 164 8.72 11.01 -2.46
N CYS A 165 7.55 11.64 -2.34
CA CYS A 165 6.57 11.38 -1.29
C CYS A 165 6.14 9.92 -1.27
N VAL A 166 5.84 9.34 -2.44
CA VAL A 166 5.49 7.92 -2.55
C VAL A 166 6.63 7.03 -2.10
N SER A 167 7.87 7.27 -2.55
CA SER A 167 9.03 6.49 -2.08
C SER A 167 9.30 6.62 -0.57
N LEU A 168 8.83 7.68 0.08
CA LEU A 168 8.81 7.79 1.55
C LEU A 168 7.67 6.96 2.17
N SER A 169 6.46 6.98 1.60
CA SER A 169 5.31 6.25 2.14
C SER A 169 5.48 4.74 2.06
N GLU A 170 6.15 4.22 1.04
CA GLU A 170 6.47 2.78 0.89
C GLU A 170 7.11 2.19 2.16
N GLN A 171 8.01 2.95 2.80
CA GLN A 171 8.68 2.52 4.02
C GLN A 171 7.73 2.52 5.24
N ALA A 172 6.79 3.47 5.27
CA ALA A 172 5.78 3.54 6.32
C ALA A 172 4.71 2.44 6.16
N LEU A 173 4.25 2.19 4.94
CA LEU A 173 3.29 1.13 4.61
C LEU A 173 3.82 -0.26 5.00
N THR A 174 5.09 -0.54 4.67
CA THR A 174 5.74 -1.79 5.09
C THR A 174 5.67 -1.99 6.60
N THR A 175 5.87 -0.92 7.37
CA THR A 175 5.82 -0.98 8.85
C THR A 175 4.41 -1.21 9.34
N ASP A 176 3.41 -0.53 8.77
CA ASP A 176 2.00 -0.71 9.14
C ASP A 176 1.52 -2.14 8.90
N LEU A 177 1.88 -2.73 7.75
CA LEU A 177 1.54 -4.11 7.42
C LEU A 177 2.19 -5.11 8.38
N ILE A 178 3.44 -4.88 8.79
CA ILE A 178 4.13 -5.70 9.79
C ILE A 178 3.37 -5.67 11.13
N ASP A 179 3.00 -4.47 11.59
CA ASP A 179 2.27 -4.30 12.84
C ASP A 179 0.90 -5.00 12.83
N VAL A 180 0.24 -5.11 11.67
CA VAL A 180 -1.02 -5.86 11.53
C VAL A 180 -0.80 -7.37 11.65
N ILE A 181 0.26 -7.91 11.07
CA ILE A 181 0.53 -9.37 11.08
C ILE A 181 1.16 -9.86 12.39
N ASP A 182 1.61 -8.98 13.29
CA ASP A 182 2.06 -9.39 14.63
C ASP A 182 0.94 -10.03 15.47
N ASN A 183 -0.32 -9.85 15.06
CA ASN A 183 -1.48 -10.50 15.66
C ASN A 183 -1.93 -11.74 14.85
N GLU A 184 -1.35 -12.91 15.15
CA GLU A 184 -1.67 -14.17 14.46
C GLU A 184 -3.11 -14.68 14.68
N ASN A 185 -3.86 -14.09 15.63
CA ASN A 185 -5.20 -14.56 16.01
C ASN A 185 -6.33 -13.83 15.26
N ILE A 186 -6.01 -13.01 14.25
CA ILE A 186 -6.99 -12.37 13.38
C ILE A 186 -7.52 -13.32 12.30
N PHE A 187 -8.42 -12.82 11.45
CA PHE A 187 -8.99 -13.53 10.32
C PHE A 187 -7.90 -14.24 9.47
N PRO A 188 -7.88 -15.58 9.37
CA PRO A 188 -6.74 -16.33 8.83
C PRO A 188 -6.34 -15.96 7.40
N SER A 189 -7.32 -15.83 6.50
CA SER A 189 -7.06 -15.42 5.11
C SER A 189 -6.52 -14.00 5.03
N PHE A 190 -6.97 -13.09 5.90
CA PHE A 190 -6.40 -11.73 5.98
C PHE A 190 -4.96 -11.76 6.46
N TYR A 191 -4.66 -12.50 7.52
CA TYR A 191 -3.29 -12.67 8.00
C TYR A 191 -2.37 -13.20 6.89
N LEU A 192 -2.81 -14.21 6.13
CA LEU A 192 -2.02 -14.76 5.02
C LEU A 192 -1.79 -13.74 3.91
N VAL A 193 -2.83 -13.01 3.50
CA VAL A 193 -2.74 -11.98 2.47
C VAL A 193 -1.77 -10.87 2.88
N MET A 194 -1.85 -10.37 4.11
CA MET A 194 -0.94 -9.35 4.63
C MET A 194 0.50 -9.88 4.71
N LYS A 195 0.69 -11.13 5.15
CA LYS A 195 2.01 -11.76 5.21
C LYS A 195 2.65 -11.92 3.84
N ASP A 196 1.88 -12.33 2.84
CA ASP A 196 2.35 -12.43 1.46
C ASP A 196 2.66 -11.03 0.91
N HIS A 197 1.81 -10.03 1.16
CA HIS A 197 2.05 -8.63 0.77
C HIS A 197 3.41 -8.11 1.32
N VAL A 198 3.67 -8.28 2.63
CA VAL A 198 4.94 -7.88 3.27
C VAL A 198 6.18 -8.50 2.61
N ALA A 199 6.06 -9.69 2.00
CA ALA A 199 7.19 -10.32 1.30
C ALA A 199 7.63 -9.55 0.05
N ASP A 200 6.70 -8.83 -0.58
CA ASP A 200 6.95 -7.97 -1.73
C ASP A 200 7.41 -6.58 -1.29
N GLU A 201 6.77 -6.01 -0.25
CA GLU A 201 7.10 -4.69 0.30
C GLU A 201 8.55 -4.55 0.76
N GLY A 202 9.15 -5.60 1.29
CA GLY A 202 10.57 -5.58 1.64
C GLY A 202 11.50 -5.30 0.43
N ARG A 203 11.09 -5.67 -0.80
CA ARG A 203 11.81 -5.30 -2.03
C ARG A 203 11.47 -3.89 -2.47
N HIS A 204 10.20 -3.50 -2.40
CA HIS A 204 9.73 -2.17 -2.80
C HIS A 204 10.37 -1.09 -1.96
N ALA A 205 10.44 -1.27 -0.64
CA ALA A 205 11.15 -0.38 0.27
C ALA A 205 12.63 -0.16 -0.12
N ARG A 206 13.35 -1.23 -0.52
CA ARG A 206 14.75 -1.11 -1.00
C ARG A 206 14.85 -0.40 -2.35
N PHE A 207 13.91 -0.65 -3.25
CA PHE A 207 13.85 0.06 -4.52
C PHE A 207 13.58 1.56 -4.30
N SER A 208 12.61 1.89 -3.45
CA SER A 208 12.25 3.24 -3.05
C SER A 208 13.40 4.00 -2.39
N GLN A 209 14.22 3.34 -1.56
CA GLN A 209 15.45 3.93 -1.04
C GLN A 209 16.43 4.33 -2.16
N ARG A 210 16.66 3.45 -3.13
CA ARG A 210 17.51 3.76 -4.30
C ARG A 210 16.92 4.89 -5.15
N VAL A 211 15.60 4.96 -5.28
CA VAL A 211 14.92 6.07 -5.96
C VAL A 211 15.17 7.39 -5.24
N LEU A 212 15.02 7.42 -3.91
CA LEU A 212 15.28 8.62 -3.10
C LEU A 212 16.74 9.09 -3.22
N GLU A 213 17.70 8.15 -3.13
CA GLU A 213 19.12 8.43 -3.33
C GLU A 213 19.38 9.04 -4.72
N TYR A 214 18.79 8.43 -5.76
CA TYR A 214 18.95 8.89 -7.14
C TYR A 214 18.37 10.30 -7.36
N ILE A 215 17.16 10.56 -6.85
CA ILE A 215 16.53 11.89 -6.88
C ILE A 215 17.44 12.91 -6.21
N TRP A 216 17.97 12.58 -5.03
CA TRP A 216 18.83 13.49 -4.28
C TRP A 216 20.14 13.80 -5.01
N GLU A 217 20.81 12.79 -5.58
CA GLU A 217 22.07 12.97 -6.33
C GLU A 217 21.88 13.83 -7.59
N HIS A 218 20.72 13.71 -8.26
CA HIS A 218 20.45 14.34 -9.55
C HIS A 218 19.60 15.61 -9.46
N SER A 219 19.24 16.04 -8.25
CA SER A 219 18.59 17.33 -8.01
C SER A 219 19.61 18.41 -7.66
N ASP A 220 19.51 19.57 -8.30
CA ASP A 220 20.32 20.74 -7.96
C ASP A 220 19.85 21.39 -6.64
N CYS A 221 20.59 22.41 -6.16
CA CYS A 221 20.24 23.09 -4.91
C CYS A 221 18.87 23.78 -4.98
N ALA A 222 18.50 24.35 -6.13
CA ALA A 222 17.24 25.06 -6.27
C ALA A 222 16.04 24.09 -6.22
N MET A 223 16.17 22.92 -6.87
CA MET A 223 15.19 21.84 -6.79
C MET A 223 15.03 21.36 -5.35
N LYS A 224 16.14 21.09 -4.66
CA LYS A 224 16.12 20.62 -3.25
C LYS A 224 15.45 21.63 -2.33
N ASP A 225 15.78 22.91 -2.46
CA ASP A 225 15.17 23.98 -1.67
C ASP A 225 13.67 24.10 -1.97
N ALA A 226 13.26 23.98 -3.24
CA ALA A 226 11.86 24.07 -3.65
C ALA A 226 11.00 22.89 -3.15
N MET A 227 11.58 21.71 -2.91
CA MET A 227 10.83 20.54 -2.44
C MET A 227 10.71 20.47 -0.92
N LYS A 228 11.51 21.22 -0.16
CA LYS A 228 11.64 21.08 1.30
C LYS A 228 10.31 21.17 2.06
N GLU A 229 9.52 22.21 1.79
CA GLU A 229 8.25 22.45 2.51
C GLU A 229 7.21 21.38 2.19
N SER A 230 7.19 20.93 0.93
CA SER A 230 6.34 19.84 0.47
C SER A 230 6.66 18.51 1.15
N ILE A 231 7.93 18.17 1.32
CA ILE A 231 8.34 16.93 1.99
C ILE A 231 7.90 16.95 3.46
N VAL A 232 8.13 18.08 4.16
CA VAL A 232 7.74 18.23 5.57
C VAL A 232 6.23 18.20 5.75
N SER A 233 5.46 18.71 4.79
CA SER A 233 4.00 18.69 4.84
C SER A 233 3.40 17.31 4.52
N PHE A 234 4.17 16.43 3.87
CA PHE A 234 3.75 15.06 3.57
C PHE A 234 3.95 14.11 4.75
N ILE A 235 5.04 14.28 5.51
CA ILE A 235 5.40 13.47 6.70
C ILE A 235 4.57 13.93 7.90
#